data_AF-A0AAU8SJ09-F1
#
_entry.id   AF-A0AAU8SJ09-F1
#
_cell.length_a   1.000
_cell.length_b   1.000
_cell.length_c   1.000
_cell.angle_alpha   90.00
_cell.angle_beta   90.00
_cell.angle_gamma   90.00
#
_symmetry.space_group_name_H-M   'P 1'
#
loop_
_entity.id
_entity.type
_entity.pdbx_description
1 polymer ?
#
loop_
_entity_poly.entity_id
_entity_poly.type
_entity_poly.pdbx_seq_one_letter_code
_entity_poly.pdbx_strand_id
1 'polypeptide(L)'
;MSWSKAACALLAVSFFGCAGAFGTTGVSGASAEVCPVRAQSPLQYVDVFDGAPSDLATLIPDDAGERKGHWALGYVYDAGRYVTVRCKYADGQTKDVRLAGRVNRCDYRIDDKKTLKVMCK
;
A
#
# COMPACT_ATOMS: atom_id res chain seq x y z
N MET A 1 -6.45 53.40 -47.96
CA MET A 1 -5.29 52.64 -48.48
C MET A 1 -5.23 51.31 -47.74
N SER A 2 -5.16 50.23 -48.52
CA SER A 2 -4.73 48.86 -48.19
C SER A 2 -5.57 47.98 -47.25
N TRP A 3 -6.26 47.03 -47.90
CA TRP A 3 -6.72 45.75 -47.38
C TRP A 3 -5.56 44.88 -46.85
N SER A 4 -5.78 44.16 -45.74
CA SER A 4 -4.96 43.01 -45.36
C SER A 4 -5.68 41.72 -45.73
N LYS A 5 -5.01 40.96 -46.60
CA LYS A 5 -5.44 39.74 -47.27
C LYS A 5 -5.40 38.54 -46.33
N ALA A 6 -6.41 37.69 -46.44
CA ALA A 6 -6.36 36.31 -45.99
C ALA A 6 -5.29 35.53 -46.77
N ALA A 7 -4.60 34.61 -46.11
CA ALA A 7 -3.89 33.53 -46.77
C ALA A 7 -3.98 32.25 -45.91
N CYS A 8 -4.76 31.31 -46.41
CA CYS A 8 -4.70 29.89 -46.08
C CYS A 8 -3.27 29.36 -46.25
N ALA A 9 -2.81 28.55 -45.31
CA ALA A 9 -1.84 27.50 -45.60
C ALA A 9 -2.10 26.32 -44.66
N LEU A 10 -2.80 25.33 -45.22
CA LEU A 10 -2.86 23.95 -44.75
C LEU A 10 -1.44 23.39 -44.67
N LEU A 11 -1.05 22.84 -43.51
CA LEU A 11 -0.01 21.82 -43.44
C LEU A 11 -0.52 20.67 -42.59
N ALA A 12 -0.55 19.52 -43.25
CA ALA A 12 -0.95 18.22 -42.77
C ALA A 12 0.14 17.57 -41.88
N VAL A 13 -0.20 16.36 -41.43
CA VAL A 13 0.68 15.35 -40.79
C VAL A 13 0.88 15.63 -39.29
N SER A 14 0.37 14.80 -38.37
CA SER A 14 0.89 13.45 -38.14
C SER A 14 -0.04 12.67 -37.19
N PHE A 15 -0.78 11.67 -37.67
CA PHE A 15 -1.35 10.64 -36.80
C PHE A 15 -0.26 9.62 -36.50
N PHE A 16 0.52 9.87 -35.44
CA PHE A 16 1.37 8.85 -34.82
C PHE A 16 0.45 7.93 -34.01
N GLY A 17 -0.06 6.89 -34.68
CA GLY A 17 -0.76 5.78 -34.03
C GLY A 17 0.25 4.93 -33.25
N CYS A 18 0.53 5.31 -32.01
CA CYS A 18 1.26 4.43 -31.10
C CYS A 18 0.35 3.25 -30.73
N ALA A 19 0.68 2.08 -31.27
CA ALA A 19 0.29 0.79 -30.72
C ALA A 19 0.86 0.66 -29.30
N GLY A 20 0.09 1.12 -28.31
CA GLY A 20 0.38 0.94 -26.89
C GLY A 20 -0.43 -0.23 -26.37
N ALA A 21 0.23 -1.37 -26.16
CA ALA A 21 -0.33 -2.54 -25.52
C ALA A 21 -1.01 -2.16 -24.19
N PHE A 22 -2.33 -2.33 -24.09
CA PHE A 22 -3.00 -2.40 -22.81
C PHE A 22 -2.69 -3.76 -22.19
N GLY A 23 -1.52 -3.85 -21.57
CA GLY A 23 -1.23 -4.89 -20.60
C GLY A 23 -2.16 -4.66 -19.42
N THR A 24 -3.29 -5.37 -19.39
CA THR A 24 -4.02 -5.57 -18.14
C THR A 24 -3.16 -6.49 -17.28
N THR A 25 -2.20 -5.90 -16.56
CA THR A 25 -1.66 -6.55 -15.36
C THR A 25 -2.83 -6.65 -14.39
N GLY A 26 -3.50 -7.81 -14.42
CA GLY A 26 -4.42 -8.19 -13.36
C GLY A 26 -3.67 -8.06 -12.04
N VAL A 27 -4.13 -7.13 -11.20
CA VAL A 27 -3.72 -7.04 -9.80
C VAL A 27 -4.15 -8.36 -9.18
N SER A 28 -3.23 -9.31 -9.19
CA SER A 28 -3.37 -10.55 -8.47
C SER A 28 -3.41 -10.15 -7.01
N GLY A 29 -4.55 -10.36 -6.35
CA GLY A 29 -4.76 -10.19 -4.91
C GLY A 29 -3.94 -11.19 -4.11
N ALA A 30 -2.63 -11.19 -4.33
CA ALA A 30 -1.67 -11.90 -3.54
C ALA A 30 -1.56 -11.15 -2.21
N SER A 31 -1.90 -11.85 -1.13
CA SER A 31 -1.70 -11.31 0.20
C SER A 31 -0.20 -11.08 0.40
N ALA A 32 0.20 -9.81 0.52
CA ALA A 32 1.60 -9.43 0.62
C ALA A 32 2.02 -9.35 2.08
N GLU A 33 3.19 -9.91 2.40
CA GLU A 33 3.84 -9.70 3.69
C GLU A 33 4.28 -8.24 3.78
N VAL A 34 3.84 -7.54 4.83
CA VAL A 34 4.03 -6.09 4.95
C VAL A 34 5.39 -5.73 5.52
N CYS A 35 5.81 -6.45 6.56
CA CYS A 35 7.06 -6.21 7.24
C CYS A 35 8.20 -6.93 6.52
N PRO A 36 9.28 -6.22 6.12
CA PRO A 36 10.44 -6.87 5.52
C PRO A 36 10.99 -8.02 6.37
N VAL A 37 11.15 -9.19 5.76
CA VAL A 37 11.76 -10.35 6.42
C VAL A 37 13.24 -10.08 6.65
N ARG A 38 13.71 -10.33 7.89
CA ARG A 38 15.11 -10.13 8.31
C ARG A 38 15.61 -11.41 8.98
N ALA A 39 16.68 -12.00 8.43
CA ALA A 39 17.17 -13.31 8.89
C ALA A 39 17.72 -13.27 10.34
N GLN A 40 18.41 -12.20 10.72
CA GLN A 40 19.06 -12.07 12.02
C GLN A 40 18.24 -11.30 13.06
N SER A 41 17.13 -10.67 12.67
CA SER A 41 16.29 -9.89 13.57
C SER A 41 14.82 -10.08 13.22
N PRO A 42 14.18 -11.16 13.72
CA PRO A 42 12.80 -11.48 13.39
C PRO A 42 11.85 -10.38 13.89
N LEU A 43 10.70 -10.26 13.23
CA LEU A 43 9.62 -9.37 13.64
C LEU A 43 9.03 -9.87 14.97
N GLN A 44 8.89 -8.96 15.95
CA GLN A 44 8.36 -9.26 17.28
C GLN A 44 7.00 -8.62 17.51
N TYR A 45 6.83 -7.36 17.09
CA TYR A 45 5.61 -6.60 17.32
C TYR A 45 5.26 -5.75 16.10
N VAL A 46 3.98 -5.42 15.98
CA VAL A 46 3.51 -4.38 15.07
C VAL A 46 2.59 -3.42 15.79
N ASP A 47 2.69 -2.14 15.43
CA ASP A 47 1.60 -1.18 15.64
C ASP A 47 0.98 -0.89 14.27
N VAL A 48 -0.35 -0.85 14.19
CA VAL A 48 -1.07 -0.45 12.98
C VAL A 48 -1.69 0.91 13.25
N PHE A 49 -1.52 1.87 12.35
CA PHE A 49 -2.00 3.25 12.52
C PHE A 49 -2.99 3.64 11.43
N ASP A 50 -4.02 4.38 11.82
CA ASP A 50 -4.84 5.17 10.88
C ASP A 50 -4.13 6.50 10.62
N GLY A 51 -3.33 6.56 9.56
CA GLY A 51 -2.51 7.72 9.20
C GLY A 51 -1.02 7.57 9.54
N ALA A 52 -0.39 8.69 9.89
CA ALA A 52 1.04 8.72 10.20
C ALA A 52 1.27 8.27 11.66
N PRO A 53 2.36 7.53 11.96
CA PRO A 53 2.66 7.15 13.34
C PRO A 53 2.90 8.32 14.31
N SER A 54 3.21 9.53 13.80
CA SER A 54 3.32 10.76 14.61
C SER A 54 1.99 11.21 15.21
N ASP A 55 0.89 10.78 14.62
CA ASP A 55 -0.46 11.19 15.01
C ASP A 55 -1.00 10.30 16.14
N LEU A 56 -0.26 9.23 16.48
CA LEU A 56 -0.53 8.31 17.60
C LEU A 56 -1.90 7.62 17.55
N ALA A 57 -2.52 7.52 16.37
CA ALA A 57 -3.81 6.87 16.14
C ALA A 57 -3.65 5.35 15.89
N THR A 58 -3.23 4.60 16.91
CA THR A 58 -3.05 3.15 16.83
C THR A 58 -4.39 2.40 16.76
N LEU A 59 -4.49 1.44 15.86
CA LEU A 59 -5.62 0.53 15.67
C LEU A 59 -5.41 -0.79 16.42
N ILE A 60 -6.41 -1.18 17.19
CA ILE A 60 -6.47 -2.48 17.86
C ILE A 60 -7.05 -3.53 16.89
N PRO A 61 -6.57 -4.79 16.90
CA PRO A 61 -7.17 -5.84 16.09
C PRO A 61 -8.66 -6.02 16.45
N ASP A 62 -9.50 -6.22 15.43
CA ASP A 62 -10.91 -6.56 15.60
C ASP A 62 -11.09 -7.96 16.21
N ASP A 63 -10.14 -8.86 15.93
CA ASP A 63 -10.02 -10.17 16.57
C ASP A 63 -8.57 -10.38 16.99
N ALA A 64 -8.36 -10.75 18.26
CA ALA A 64 -7.04 -10.90 18.85
C ALA A 64 -6.93 -12.21 19.65
N GLY A 65 -6.44 -13.26 19.00
CA GLY A 65 -6.04 -14.51 19.66
C GLY A 65 -4.54 -14.55 19.96
N GLU A 66 -4.13 -15.53 20.77
CA GLU A 66 -2.73 -15.70 21.21
C GLU A 66 -1.74 -15.77 20.04
N ARG A 67 -2.11 -16.46 18.95
CA ARG A 67 -1.22 -16.70 17.81
C ARG A 67 -1.73 -16.19 16.48
N LYS A 68 -2.94 -15.64 16.44
CA LYS A 68 -3.56 -15.13 15.21
C LYS A 68 -4.64 -14.12 15.54
N GLY A 69 -4.88 -13.20 14.62
CA GLY A 69 -5.93 -12.21 14.70
C GLY A 69 -5.90 -11.33 13.47
N HIS A 70 -6.74 -10.31 13.42
CA HIS A 70 -6.83 -9.45 12.24
C HIS A 70 -7.37 -8.05 12.52
N TRP A 71 -7.08 -7.15 11.58
CA TRP A 71 -7.69 -5.84 11.45
C TRP A 71 -8.53 -5.79 10.17
N ALA A 72 -9.77 -5.32 10.27
CA ALA A 72 -10.57 -4.84 9.16
C ALA A 72 -10.19 -3.37 8.90
N LEU A 73 -9.62 -3.08 7.74
CA LEU A 73 -9.03 -1.76 7.44
C LEU A 73 -9.76 -0.99 6.34
N GLY A 74 -10.73 -1.63 5.66
CA GLY A 74 -11.46 -1.01 4.55
C GLY A 74 -12.04 0.37 4.90
N TYR A 75 -12.58 0.51 6.11
CA TYR A 75 -13.20 1.76 6.58
C TYR A 75 -12.24 2.95 6.61
N VAL A 76 -10.94 2.72 6.84
CA VAL A 76 -9.92 3.77 6.85
C VAL A 76 -9.81 4.37 5.45
N TYR A 77 -9.77 3.51 4.44
CA TYR A 77 -9.67 3.91 3.04
C TYR A 77 -10.97 4.49 2.50
N ASP A 78 -12.12 3.97 2.94
CA ASP A 78 -13.43 4.50 2.54
C ASP A 78 -13.63 5.93 3.06
N ALA A 79 -12.95 6.30 4.15
CA ALA A 79 -12.87 7.67 4.66
C ALA A 79 -11.77 8.52 3.99
N GLY A 80 -11.10 8.04 2.94
CA GLY A 80 -10.05 8.74 2.22
C GLY A 80 -8.70 8.81 2.94
N ARG A 81 -8.50 8.01 3.99
CA ARG A 81 -7.25 7.95 4.77
C ARG A 81 -6.39 6.78 4.32
N TYR A 82 -5.29 6.53 5.02
CA TYR A 82 -4.35 5.46 4.73
C TYR A 82 -3.85 4.79 6.00
N VAL A 83 -3.34 3.56 5.87
CA VAL A 83 -2.79 2.80 7.00
C VAL A 83 -1.27 2.75 6.94
N THR A 84 -0.63 2.89 8.11
CA THR A 84 0.80 2.64 8.29
C THR A 84 1.00 1.49 9.28
N VAL A 85 1.88 0.54 8.96
CA VAL A 85 2.30 -0.53 9.87
C VAL A 85 3.72 -0.24 10.34
N ARG A 86 3.91 -0.11 11.65
CA ARG A 86 5.24 -0.02 12.28
C ARG A 86 5.71 -1.40 12.68
N CYS A 87 6.68 -1.92 11.95
CA CYS A 87 7.33 -3.19 12.21
C CYS A 87 8.43 -3.01 13.26
N LYS A 88 8.34 -3.73 14.39
CA LYS A 88 9.34 -3.70 15.48
C LYS A 88 10.06 -5.05 15.55
N TYR A 89 11.38 -5.01 15.38
CA TYR A 89 12.20 -6.21 15.27
C TYR A 89 12.95 -6.53 16.57
N ALA A 90 13.48 -7.75 16.67
CA ALA A 90 14.17 -8.25 17.86
C ALA A 90 15.43 -7.45 18.24
N ASP A 91 16.10 -6.80 17.28
CA ASP A 91 17.24 -5.91 17.49
C ASP A 91 16.84 -4.49 17.92
N GLY A 92 15.56 -4.25 18.20
CA GLY A 92 15.02 -2.95 18.62
C GLY A 92 14.82 -1.94 17.48
N GLN A 93 15.21 -2.28 16.24
CA GLN A 93 14.95 -1.42 15.09
C GLN A 93 13.46 -1.40 14.73
N THR A 94 13.03 -0.26 14.19
CA THR A 94 11.67 -0.07 13.69
C THR A 94 11.67 0.28 12.21
N LYS A 95 10.64 -0.17 11.49
CA LYS A 95 10.38 0.21 10.11
C LYS A 95 8.90 0.54 9.93
N ASP A 96 8.62 1.77 9.52
CA ASP A 96 7.28 2.19 9.16
C ASP A 96 7.02 1.88 7.69
N VAL A 97 5.91 1.19 7.41
CA VAL A 97 5.47 0.76 6.08
C VAL A 97 4.07 1.31 5.85
N ARG A 98 3.96 2.31 4.97
CA ARG A 98 2.66 2.77 4.49
C ARG A 98 2.11 1.73 3.51
N LEU A 99 0.92 1.20 3.78
CA LEU A 99 0.30 0.21 2.91
C LEU A 99 -0.05 0.85 1.56
N ALA A 100 0.35 0.19 0.48
CA ALA A 100 0.10 0.66 -0.87
C ALA A 100 -1.34 0.35 -1.29
N GLY A 101 -2.06 1.37 -1.78
CA GLY A 101 -3.45 1.21 -2.20
C GLY A 101 -4.41 0.86 -1.06
N ARG A 102 -5.64 0.50 -1.44
CA ARG A 102 -6.70 0.11 -0.50
C ARG A 102 -6.45 -1.32 -0.02
N VAL A 103 -6.40 -1.50 1.29
CA VAL A 103 -6.30 -2.79 1.97
C VAL A 103 -7.58 -3.01 2.77
N ASN A 104 -8.26 -4.12 2.54
CA ASN A 104 -9.47 -4.46 3.27
C ASN A 104 -9.15 -5.04 4.63
N ARG A 105 -8.09 -5.84 4.72
CA ARG A 105 -7.77 -6.60 5.91
C ARG A 105 -6.28 -6.89 6.02
N CYS A 106 -5.77 -6.85 7.25
CA CYS A 106 -4.48 -7.41 7.60
C CYS A 106 -4.67 -8.51 8.64
N ASP A 107 -4.00 -9.64 8.43
CA ASP A 107 -3.99 -10.79 9.31
C ASP A 107 -2.61 -10.92 9.94
N TYR A 108 -2.54 -11.11 11.26
CA TYR A 108 -1.29 -11.50 11.92
C TYR A 108 -1.30 -12.99 12.27
N ARG A 109 -0.12 -13.60 12.22
CA ARG A 109 0.13 -14.96 12.71
C ARG A 109 1.48 -15.03 13.42
N ILE A 110 1.53 -15.76 14.52
CA ILE A 110 2.73 -16.07 15.28
C ILE A 110 3.03 -17.55 15.07
N ASP A 111 4.21 -17.86 14.56
CA ASP A 111 4.64 -19.25 14.36
C ASP A 111 5.16 -19.90 15.66
N ASP A 112 5.51 -21.18 15.59
CA ASP A 112 6.00 -21.93 16.77
C ASP A 112 7.35 -21.41 17.30
N LYS A 113 8.09 -20.65 16.48
CA LYS A 113 9.33 -19.97 16.86
C LYS A 113 9.05 -18.57 17.44
N LYS A 114 7.78 -18.23 17.70
CA LYS A 114 7.33 -16.91 18.16
C LYS A 114 7.68 -15.78 17.19
N THR A 115 7.81 -16.08 15.90
CA THR A 115 8.02 -15.06 14.86
C THR A 115 6.68 -14.56 14.38
N LEU A 116 6.49 -13.24 14.44
CA LEU A 116 5.29 -12.58 13.94
C LEU A 116 5.37 -12.41 12.42
N LYS A 117 4.25 -12.64 11.73
CA LYS A 117 4.04 -12.28 10.33
C LYS A 117 2.75 -11.50 10.18
N VAL A 118 2.75 -10.52 9.28
CA VAL A 118 1.57 -9.70 8.96
C VAL A 118 1.36 -9.71 7.45
N MET A 119 0.19 -10.17 7.03
CA MET A 119 -0.19 -10.31 5.64
C MET A 119 -1.44 -9.48 5.37
N CYS A 120 -1.44 -8.69 4.31
CA CYS A 120 -2.55 -7.78 3.99
C CYS A 120 -3.14 -8.06 2.60
N LYS A 121 -4.43 -7.76 2.42
CA LYS A 121 -5.20 -8.01 1.19
C LYS A 121 -6.37 -7.04 1.02
#